data_AF-A0A941NPU6-F1
#
_entry.id   AF-A0A941NPU6-F1
#
_cell.length_a   1.000
_cell.length_b   1.000
_cell.length_c   1.000
_cell.angle_alpha   90.00
_cell.angle_beta   90.00
_cell.angle_gamma   90.00
#
_symmetry.space_group_name_H-M   'P 1'
#
loop_
_entity.id
_entity.type
_entity.pdbx_description
1 polymer ?
#
loop_
_entity_poly.entity_id
_entity_poly.type
_entity_poly.pdbx_seq_one_letter_code
_entity_poly.pdbx_strand_id
1 'polypeptide(L)'
;MSDLDLPKPQHFDFSQIEFIKSSPSLAQSPEDVGIEVAFVGRSNAGKSSAINAIAGRANLARTSKTPGRTQLINFFKIDEHRRLVDLPGYGYAKVPQRVQKQLEEMLTTYLSQRHCLQGLMLLMDIRHPLMPQDKQLIHFANDCELPIHVLLTKCDKLKRGASQNTLIQTRHTLSAYPRVSVQTFSALHRFGLEEVHQKLDDWFNFDDGIGASNRNFS
;
A
#
# COMPACT_ATOMS: atom_id res chain seq x y z
N MET A 1 10.01 -23.15 -29.05
CA MET A 1 10.66 -22.23 -28.11
C MET A 1 10.38 -22.75 -26.72
N SER A 2 11.42 -23.13 -25.99
CA SER A 2 11.34 -23.81 -24.70
C SER A 2 10.89 -22.86 -23.59
N ASP A 3 10.06 -23.36 -22.67
CA ASP A 3 9.62 -22.71 -21.42
C ASP A 3 10.75 -22.47 -20.39
N LEU A 4 11.99 -22.28 -20.85
CA LEU A 4 13.20 -22.13 -20.03
C LEU A 4 13.90 -20.84 -20.44
N ASP A 5 13.42 -19.71 -19.90
CA ASP A 5 14.19 -18.49 -19.57
C ASP A 5 13.24 -17.35 -19.15
N LEU A 6 12.17 -17.66 -18.41
CA LEU A 6 11.51 -16.60 -17.66
C LEU A 6 12.51 -16.16 -16.57
N PRO A 7 12.87 -14.86 -16.49
CA PRO A 7 13.70 -14.38 -15.39
C PRO A 7 13.02 -14.79 -14.08
N LYS A 8 13.77 -15.46 -13.21
CA LYS A 8 13.26 -15.81 -11.88
C LYS A 8 12.86 -14.51 -11.18
N PRO A 9 11.69 -14.46 -10.51
CA PRO A 9 11.27 -13.26 -9.79
C PRO A 9 12.40 -12.82 -8.86
N GLN A 10 12.81 -11.56 -8.97
CA GLN A 10 13.81 -11.00 -8.09
C GLN A 10 13.18 -10.83 -6.71
N HIS A 11 13.84 -11.36 -5.69
CA HIS A 11 13.52 -11.06 -4.30
C HIS A 11 14.32 -9.84 -3.85
N PHE A 12 13.64 -8.83 -3.31
CA PHE A 12 14.29 -7.59 -2.88
C PHE A 12 14.76 -7.66 -1.43
N ASP A 13 15.95 -7.12 -1.16
CA ASP A 13 16.40 -6.88 0.22
C ASP A 13 15.73 -5.61 0.77
N PHE A 14 14.54 -5.77 1.35
CA PHE A 14 13.81 -4.68 1.97
C PHE A 14 14.53 -4.07 3.18
N SER A 15 15.61 -4.66 3.70
CA SER A 15 16.38 -4.06 4.80
C SER A 15 17.16 -2.79 4.39
N GLN A 16 17.45 -2.65 3.09
CA GLN A 16 18.14 -1.49 2.51
C GLN A 16 17.22 -0.32 2.19
N ILE A 17 15.93 -0.38 2.53
CA ILE A 17 15.02 0.73 2.24
C ILE A 17 15.48 2.02 2.94
N GLU A 18 15.59 3.11 2.20
CA GLU A 18 15.99 4.42 2.70
C GLU A 18 14.91 5.49 2.47
N PHE A 19 14.75 6.39 3.44
CA PHE A 19 13.88 7.56 3.28
C PHE A 19 14.50 8.55 2.28
N ILE A 20 13.69 9.02 1.32
CA ILE A 20 14.10 10.01 0.31
C ILE A 20 13.64 11.41 0.75
N LYS A 21 12.32 11.61 0.79
CA LYS A 21 11.70 12.91 1.06
C LYS A 21 10.25 12.78 1.48
N SER A 22 9.74 13.84 2.08
CA SER A 22 8.31 14.06 2.29
C SER A 22 7.83 15.15 1.34
N SER A 23 6.72 14.92 0.64
CA SER A 23 6.16 15.87 -0.33
C SER A 23 4.73 16.27 0.07
N PRO A 24 4.38 17.58 -0.01
CA PRO A 24 3.04 18.05 0.29
C PRO A 24 2.04 17.86 -0.86
N SER A 25 2.52 17.55 -2.07
CA SER A 25 1.69 17.36 -3.26
C SER A 25 2.42 16.54 -4.31
N LEU A 26 1.66 16.05 -5.31
CA LEU A 26 2.20 15.29 -6.44
C LEU A 26 3.25 16.07 -7.24
N ALA A 27 3.05 17.38 -7.44
CA ALA A 27 4.00 18.25 -8.15
C ALA A 27 5.35 18.40 -7.43
N GLN A 28 5.41 18.10 -6.13
CA GLN A 28 6.64 18.13 -5.34
C GLN A 28 7.17 16.73 -5.02
N SER A 29 6.55 15.67 -5.56
CA SER A 29 7.03 14.29 -5.46
C SER A 29 8.32 14.08 -6.27
N PRO A 30 9.08 12.99 -6.02
CA PRO A 30 10.10 12.54 -6.96
C PRO A 30 9.52 12.36 -8.37
N GLU A 31 10.41 12.30 -9.37
CA GLU A 31 10.02 12.04 -10.76
C GLU A 31 9.12 10.79 -10.87
N ASP A 32 8.16 10.85 -11.78
CA ASP A 32 7.17 9.79 -12.02
C ASP A 32 7.76 8.69 -12.93
N VAL A 33 8.83 8.05 -12.45
CA VAL A 33 9.61 7.05 -13.20
C VAL A 33 9.90 5.81 -12.35
N GLY A 34 9.98 4.65 -13.00
CA GLY A 34 10.21 3.36 -12.34
C GLY A 34 8.92 2.75 -11.80
N ILE A 35 8.99 2.12 -10.62
CA ILE A 35 7.86 1.41 -9.99
C ILE A 35 7.65 1.91 -8.56
N GLU A 36 6.40 2.23 -8.24
CA GLU A 36 5.94 2.60 -6.90
C GLU A 36 4.88 1.62 -6.38
N VAL A 37 4.99 1.29 -5.10
CA VAL A 37 3.91 0.66 -4.34
C VAL A 37 3.51 1.60 -3.20
N ALA A 38 2.25 2.01 -3.19
CA ALA A 38 1.72 2.91 -2.18
C ALA A 38 1.12 2.16 -0.99
N PHE A 39 1.28 2.72 0.20
CA PHE A 39 0.71 2.26 1.46
C PHE A 39 -0.27 3.32 1.93
N VAL A 40 -1.50 2.90 2.21
CA VAL A 40 -2.55 3.78 2.74
C VAL A 40 -3.43 3.01 3.70
N GLY A 41 -4.07 3.71 4.62
CA GLY A 41 -5.03 3.10 5.52
C GLY A 41 -5.54 4.13 6.51
N ARG A 42 -6.51 3.73 7.31
CA ARG A 42 -7.06 4.60 8.35
C ARG A 42 -5.96 5.06 9.31
N SER A 43 -6.13 6.23 9.90
CA SER A 43 -5.30 6.67 11.01
C SER A 43 -5.23 5.58 12.09
N ASN A 44 -4.01 5.27 12.54
CA ASN A 44 -3.72 4.19 13.49
C ASN A 44 -4.03 2.76 13.01
N ALA A 45 -4.28 2.53 11.72
CA ALA A 45 -4.40 1.16 11.16
C ALA A 45 -3.07 0.39 11.19
N GLY A 46 -1.95 1.02 11.53
CA GLY A 46 -0.64 0.35 11.66
C GLY A 46 0.27 0.47 10.44
N LYS A 47 -0.01 1.41 9.53
CA LYS A 47 0.78 1.69 8.31
C LYS A 47 2.28 1.84 8.56
N SER A 48 2.67 2.78 9.42
CA SER A 48 4.10 2.97 9.75
C SER A 48 4.71 1.71 10.39
N SER A 49 3.96 1.00 11.23
CA SER A 49 4.41 -0.27 11.83
C SER A 49 4.60 -1.37 10.78
N ALA A 50 3.74 -1.43 9.76
CA ALA A 50 3.89 -2.37 8.65
C ALA A 50 5.11 -2.05 7.81
N ILE A 51 5.31 -0.79 7.39
CA ILE A 51 6.50 -0.36 6.64
C ILE A 51 7.78 -0.68 7.42
N ASN A 52 7.81 -0.40 8.72
CA ASN A 52 8.93 -0.73 9.60
C ASN A 52 9.18 -2.24 9.71
N ALA A 53 8.12 -3.05 9.79
CA ALA A 53 8.24 -4.51 9.83
C ALA A 53 8.73 -5.09 8.49
N ILE A 54 8.24 -4.57 7.36
CA ILE A 54 8.66 -4.91 6.00
C ILE A 54 10.14 -4.61 5.81
N ALA A 55 10.59 -3.43 6.24
CA ALA A 55 11.97 -3.03 6.15
C ALA A 55 12.88 -3.65 7.23
N GLY A 56 12.32 -4.36 8.22
CA GLY A 56 13.10 -4.82 9.38
C GLY A 56 13.73 -3.69 10.22
N ARG A 57 13.20 -2.46 10.15
CA ARG A 57 13.75 -1.25 10.78
C ARG A 57 12.73 -0.58 11.69
N ALA A 58 13.10 -0.28 12.93
CA ALA A 58 12.16 0.25 13.92
C ALA A 58 11.65 1.69 13.67
N ASN A 59 12.43 2.52 12.96
CA ASN A 59 12.20 3.98 12.89
C ASN A 59 12.28 4.56 11.46
N LEU A 60 12.09 3.74 10.44
CA LEU A 60 12.10 4.19 9.04
C LEU A 60 10.88 5.07 8.76
N ALA A 61 9.68 4.52 8.93
CA ALA A 61 8.42 5.25 8.88
C ALA A 61 8.01 5.69 10.28
N ARG A 62 7.78 6.99 10.45
CA ARG A 62 7.34 7.56 11.73
C ARG A 62 5.82 7.66 11.79
N THR A 63 5.24 7.27 12.91
CA THR A 63 3.81 7.50 13.15
C THR A 63 3.57 9.00 13.28
N SER A 64 2.91 9.63 12.30
CA SER A 64 2.45 11.03 12.43
C SER A 64 1.29 11.08 13.43
N LYS A 65 1.61 11.47 14.67
CA LYS A 65 0.68 11.46 15.82
C LYS A 65 -0.16 12.73 15.96
N THR A 66 -0.05 13.70 15.05
CA THR A 66 -0.66 15.04 15.27
C THR A 66 -1.78 15.34 14.27
N PRO A 67 -3.06 15.15 14.66
CA PRO A 67 -4.20 15.70 13.92
C PRO A 67 -4.03 17.21 13.70
N GLY A 68 -4.30 17.69 12.49
CA GLY A 68 -4.22 19.12 12.14
C GLY A 68 -2.86 19.62 11.64
N ARG A 69 -1.84 18.77 11.54
CA ARG A 69 -0.61 19.09 10.79
C ARG A 69 -0.73 18.73 9.32
N THR A 70 0.05 19.42 8.48
CA THR A 70 0.22 19.11 7.07
C THR A 70 0.54 17.63 6.90
N GLN A 71 -0.33 16.94 6.19
CA GLN A 71 -0.15 15.55 5.83
C GLN A 71 0.76 15.50 4.61
N LEU A 72 1.86 14.75 4.69
CA LEU A 72 2.86 14.63 3.63
C LEU A 72 2.89 13.20 3.12
N ILE A 73 3.19 13.06 1.83
CA ILE A 73 3.50 11.79 1.19
C ILE A 73 4.98 11.48 1.47
N ASN A 74 5.30 10.35 2.07
CA ASN A 74 6.69 9.98 2.34
C ASN A 74 7.18 8.95 1.32
N PHE A 75 8.34 9.19 0.72
CA PHE A 75 8.95 8.33 -0.27
C PHE A 75 10.13 7.59 0.33
N PHE A 76 10.22 6.29 0.07
CA PHE A 76 11.32 5.44 0.48
C PHE A 76 11.85 4.67 -0.74
N LYS A 77 13.15 4.76 -1.03
CA LYS A 77 13.78 4.00 -2.11
C LYS A 77 14.13 2.60 -1.64
N ILE A 78 13.91 1.62 -2.51
CA ILE A 78 14.45 0.26 -2.39
C ILE A 78 15.75 0.20 -3.18
N ASP A 79 15.70 0.68 -4.42
CA ASP A 79 16.82 0.87 -5.34
C ASP A 79 16.57 2.14 -6.19
N GLU A 80 17.36 2.34 -7.25
CA GLU A 80 17.25 3.50 -8.13
C GLU A 80 15.93 3.58 -8.92
N HIS A 81 15.22 2.46 -9.08
CA HIS A 81 14.01 2.36 -9.91
C HIS A 81 12.74 2.06 -9.10
N ARG A 82 12.86 1.65 -7.84
CA ARG A 82 11.73 1.13 -7.05
C ARG A 82 11.56 1.87 -5.74
N ARG A 83 10.30 2.21 -5.41
CA ARG A 83 9.96 2.97 -4.21
C ARG A 83 8.74 2.43 -3.49
N LEU A 84 8.79 2.48 -2.16
CA LEU A 84 7.59 2.45 -1.32
C LEU A 84 7.12 3.88 -1.07
N VAL A 85 5.81 4.08 -1.07
CA VAL A 85 5.21 5.39 -0.83
C VAL A 85 4.24 5.29 0.33
N ASP A 86 4.48 6.06 1.39
CA ASP A 86 3.58 6.18 2.53
C ASP A 86 2.62 7.34 2.31
N LEU A 87 1.42 7.03 1.81
CA LEU A 87 0.36 8.03 1.65
C LEU A 87 -0.22 8.40 3.03
N PRO A 88 -0.70 9.63 3.21
CA PRO A 88 -1.29 9.99 4.48
C PRO A 88 -2.57 9.21 4.78
N GLY A 89 -2.79 8.90 6.06
CA GLY A 89 -3.92 8.09 6.48
C GLY A 89 -5.23 8.88 6.54
N TYR A 90 -6.34 8.25 6.16
CA TYR A 90 -7.69 8.86 6.19
C TYR A 90 -8.46 8.51 7.47
N GLY A 91 -9.67 9.05 7.62
CA GLY A 91 -10.61 8.67 8.68
C GLY A 91 -10.25 9.18 10.09
N TYR A 92 -9.49 10.28 10.19
CA TYR A 92 -9.29 10.97 11.47
C TYR A 92 -10.61 11.66 11.90
N ALA A 93 -11.24 11.17 12.96
CA ALA A 93 -12.54 11.69 13.42
C ALA A 93 -12.55 13.15 13.91
N LYS A 94 -11.38 13.76 14.14
CA LYS A 94 -11.22 15.09 14.77
C LYS A 94 -10.63 16.17 13.86
N VAL A 95 -10.48 15.93 12.55
CA VAL A 95 -9.99 16.98 11.62
C VAL A 95 -11.15 17.74 10.98
N PRO A 96 -11.00 19.05 10.70
CA PRO A 96 -11.98 19.82 9.97
C PRO A 96 -12.31 19.21 8.60
N GLN A 97 -13.55 19.36 8.16
CA GLN A 97 -14.02 18.84 6.86
C GLN A 97 -13.13 19.28 5.69
N ARG A 98 -12.64 20.52 5.70
CA ARG A 98 -11.70 21.02 4.69
C ARG A 98 -10.43 20.17 4.58
N VAL A 99 -9.86 19.75 5.72
CA VAL A 99 -8.65 18.91 5.76
C VAL A 99 -8.95 17.49 5.28
N GLN A 100 -10.14 16.97 5.61
CA GLN A 100 -10.58 15.66 5.10
C GLN A 100 -10.71 15.69 3.57
N LYS A 101 -11.35 16.73 3.02
CA LYS A 101 -11.50 16.91 1.57
C LYS A 101 -10.16 17.04 0.85
N GLN A 102 -9.24 17.85 1.41
CA GLN A 102 -7.89 17.98 0.85
C GLN A 102 -7.13 16.66 0.83
N LEU A 103 -7.32 15.82 1.85
CA LEU A 103 -6.73 14.49 1.90
C LEU A 103 -7.37 13.55 0.87
N GLU A 104 -8.70 13.56 0.74
CA GLU A 104 -9.40 12.80 -0.29
C GLU A 104 -8.94 13.20 -1.69
N GLU A 105 -8.86 14.50 -1.99
CA GLU A 105 -8.34 15.04 -3.25
C GLU A 105 -6.89 14.62 -3.49
N MET A 106 -6.03 14.65 -2.47
CA MET A 106 -4.64 14.20 -2.59
C MET A 106 -4.57 12.71 -2.92
N LEU A 107 -5.33 11.87 -2.22
CA LEU A 107 -5.35 10.43 -2.44
C LEU A 107 -5.87 10.10 -3.84
N THR A 108 -7.01 10.66 -4.25
CA THR A 108 -7.58 10.38 -5.59
C THR A 108 -6.68 10.90 -6.70
N THR A 109 -6.08 12.08 -6.55
CA THR A 109 -5.08 12.61 -7.50
C THR A 109 -3.88 11.68 -7.61
N TYR A 110 -3.34 11.21 -6.48
CA TYR A 110 -2.19 10.32 -6.49
C TYR A 110 -2.51 8.99 -7.20
N LEU A 111 -3.63 8.37 -6.85
CA LEU A 111 -4.00 7.07 -7.41
C LEU A 111 -4.36 7.12 -8.90
N SER A 112 -4.84 8.26 -9.41
CA SER A 112 -5.23 8.42 -10.81
C SER A 112 -4.15 9.00 -11.72
N GLN A 113 -3.20 9.78 -11.19
CA GLN A 113 -2.22 10.51 -11.99
C GLN A 113 -0.77 10.01 -11.85
N ARG A 114 -0.45 9.20 -10.84
CA ARG A 114 0.90 8.67 -10.65
C ARG A 114 1.15 7.46 -11.55
N HIS A 115 1.79 7.67 -12.70
CA HIS A 115 1.93 6.63 -13.72
C HIS A 115 2.87 5.48 -13.33
N CYS A 116 3.85 5.73 -12.46
CA CYS A 116 4.74 4.68 -11.93
C CYS A 116 4.09 3.84 -10.81
N LEU A 117 2.86 4.15 -10.37
CA LEU A 117 2.18 3.40 -9.31
C LEU A 117 1.65 2.05 -9.83
N GLN A 118 2.15 0.95 -9.30
CA GLN A 118 1.78 -0.41 -9.71
C GLN A 118 0.89 -1.17 -8.72
N GLY A 119 0.81 -0.71 -7.47
CA GLY A 119 0.00 -1.39 -6.47
C GLY A 119 -0.30 -0.55 -5.23
N LEU A 120 -1.42 -0.90 -4.58
CA LEU A 120 -1.88 -0.28 -3.35
C LEU A 120 -1.94 -1.31 -2.21
N MET A 121 -1.07 -1.15 -1.22
CA MET A 121 -1.18 -1.81 0.08
C MET A 121 -2.19 -1.04 0.94
N LEU A 122 -3.39 -1.62 1.11
CA LEU A 122 -4.47 -1.03 1.91
C LEU A 122 -4.52 -1.66 3.30
N LEU A 123 -4.23 -0.87 4.33
CA LEU A 123 -4.19 -1.33 5.71
C LEU A 123 -5.50 -1.05 6.44
N MET A 124 -6.09 -2.12 6.97
CA MET A 124 -7.32 -2.09 7.78
C MET A 124 -7.09 -2.81 9.10
N ASP A 125 -7.43 -2.19 10.23
CA ASP A 125 -7.43 -2.86 11.53
C ASP A 125 -8.44 -4.01 11.49
N ILE A 126 -8.00 -5.25 11.71
CA ILE A 126 -8.83 -6.45 11.57
C ILE A 126 -10.10 -6.43 12.44
N ARG A 127 -10.13 -5.62 13.49
CA ARG A 127 -11.30 -5.50 14.38
C ARG A 127 -12.42 -4.69 13.74
N HIS A 128 -12.11 -3.88 12.73
CA HIS A 128 -13.03 -2.97 12.06
C HIS A 128 -12.69 -2.85 10.55
N PRO A 129 -12.70 -3.95 9.77
CA PRO A 129 -12.40 -3.90 8.34
C PRO A 129 -13.58 -3.33 7.55
N LEU A 130 -13.30 -2.86 6.33
CA LEU A 130 -14.32 -2.43 5.36
C LEU A 130 -15.25 -1.33 5.87
N MET A 131 -14.68 -0.35 6.58
CA MET A 131 -15.41 0.87 6.93
C MET A 131 -15.76 1.66 5.66
N PRO A 132 -16.72 2.60 5.72
CA PRO A 132 -17.17 3.33 4.54
C PRO A 132 -16.05 3.93 3.69
N GLN A 133 -15.06 4.58 4.31
CA GLN A 133 -13.92 5.16 3.59
C GLN A 133 -13.00 4.10 2.96
N ASP A 134 -12.86 2.93 3.58
CA ASP A 134 -12.10 1.82 3.01
C ASP A 134 -12.77 1.35 1.70
N LYS A 135 -14.10 1.20 1.72
CA LYS A 135 -14.88 0.77 0.54
C LYS A 135 -14.83 1.81 -0.59
N GLN A 136 -14.94 3.09 -0.25
CA GLN A 136 -14.83 4.18 -1.24
C GLN A 136 -13.46 4.17 -1.92
N LEU A 137 -12.39 3.98 -1.16
CA LEU A 137 -11.04 3.93 -1.69
C LEU A 137 -10.81 2.69 -2.55
N ILE A 138 -11.34 1.53 -2.14
CA ILE A 138 -11.29 0.29 -2.93
C ILE A 138 -12.01 0.47 -4.26
N HIS A 139 -13.20 1.05 -4.24
CA HIS A 139 -13.96 1.31 -5.46
C HIS A 139 -13.21 2.24 -6.41
N PHE A 140 -12.70 3.37 -5.90
CA PHE A 140 -11.94 4.32 -6.71
C PHE A 140 -10.66 3.71 -7.29
N ALA A 141 -9.88 2.97 -6.49
CA ALA A 141 -8.68 2.31 -6.97
C ALA A 141 -8.99 1.22 -8.01
N ASN A 142 -10.10 0.50 -7.86
CA ASN A 142 -10.57 -0.45 -8.87
C ASN A 142 -10.94 0.24 -10.19
N ASP A 143 -11.58 1.41 -10.14
CA ASP A 143 -11.90 2.20 -11.34
C ASP A 143 -10.63 2.73 -12.04
N CYS A 144 -9.54 2.91 -11.30
CA CYS A 144 -8.22 3.21 -11.83
C CYS A 144 -7.45 1.96 -12.31
N GLU A 145 -8.10 0.78 -12.33
CA GLU A 145 -7.50 -0.53 -12.61
C GLU A 145 -6.31 -0.92 -11.73
N LEU A 146 -6.14 -0.24 -10.58
CA LEU A 146 -5.00 -0.39 -9.69
C LEU A 146 -5.14 -1.66 -8.83
N PRO A 147 -4.16 -2.59 -8.87
CA PRO A 147 -4.15 -3.73 -7.98
C PRO A 147 -4.11 -3.33 -6.51
N ILE A 148 -4.93 -3.98 -5.68
CA ILE A 148 -4.99 -3.72 -4.25
C ILE A 148 -4.63 -5.00 -3.49
N HIS A 149 -3.81 -4.85 -2.48
CA HIS A 149 -3.55 -5.89 -1.50
C HIS A 149 -3.89 -5.38 -0.11
N VAL A 150 -4.91 -5.99 0.49
CA VAL A 150 -5.41 -5.62 1.80
C VAL A 150 -4.62 -6.33 2.89
N LEU A 151 -4.07 -5.55 3.80
CA LEU A 151 -3.51 -6.05 5.06
C LEU A 151 -4.53 -5.85 6.18
N LEU A 152 -5.12 -6.95 6.65
CA LEU A 152 -5.89 -6.99 7.89
C LEU A 152 -4.92 -6.97 9.07
N THR A 153 -4.52 -5.77 9.47
CA THR A 153 -3.49 -5.52 10.47
C THR A 153 -3.97 -5.83 11.89
N LYS A 154 -3.00 -5.97 12.80
CA LYS A 154 -3.23 -6.24 14.23
C LYS A 154 -4.01 -7.53 14.45
N CYS A 155 -3.78 -8.55 13.61
CA CYS A 155 -4.42 -9.86 13.76
C CYS A 155 -4.11 -10.52 15.11
N ASP A 156 -3.05 -10.09 15.81
CA ASP A 156 -2.74 -10.46 17.19
C ASP A 156 -3.80 -10.04 18.23
N LYS A 157 -4.69 -9.11 17.88
CA LYS A 157 -5.78 -8.67 18.76
C LYS A 157 -7.00 -9.59 18.73
N LEU A 158 -7.03 -10.57 17.84
CA LEU A 158 -8.11 -11.55 17.73
C LEU A 158 -7.58 -12.96 17.96
N LYS A 159 -8.44 -13.83 18.51
CA LYS A 159 -8.15 -15.28 18.54
C LYS A 159 -8.08 -15.81 17.10
N ARG A 160 -7.30 -16.87 16.88
CA ARG A 160 -7.07 -17.47 15.55
C ARG A 160 -8.36 -17.70 14.75
N GLY A 161 -9.38 -18.31 15.36
CA GLY A 161 -10.67 -18.56 14.69
C GLY A 161 -11.40 -17.28 14.28
N ALA A 162 -11.43 -16.26 15.14
CA ALA A 162 -12.04 -14.97 14.82
C ALA A 162 -11.28 -14.25 13.68
N SER A 163 -9.95 -14.26 13.74
CA SER A 163 -9.10 -13.70 12.68
C SER A 163 -9.36 -14.36 11.31
N GLN A 164 -9.46 -15.69 11.27
CA GLN A 164 -9.77 -16.43 10.05
C GLN A 164 -11.19 -16.16 9.54
N ASN A 165 -12.19 -16.09 10.43
CA ASN A 165 -13.54 -15.73 10.04
C ASN A 165 -13.60 -14.33 9.41
N THR A 166 -12.92 -13.35 10.00
CA THR A 166 -12.83 -11.99 9.45
C THR A 166 -12.14 -11.97 8.08
N LEU A 167 -11.06 -12.74 7.91
CA LEU A 167 -10.37 -12.89 6.62
C LEU A 167 -11.32 -13.43 5.54
N ILE A 168 -12.03 -14.51 5.84
CA ILE A 168 -12.98 -15.15 4.90
C ILE A 168 -14.11 -14.19 4.53
N GLN A 169 -14.72 -13.53 5.52
CA GLN A 169 -15.79 -12.55 5.28
C GLN A 169 -15.32 -11.35 4.44
N THR A 170 -14.10 -10.86 4.71
CA THR A 170 -13.51 -9.76 3.96
C THR A 170 -13.24 -10.17 2.52
N ARG A 171 -12.64 -11.34 2.30
CA ARG A 171 -12.40 -11.91 0.95
C ARG A 171 -13.71 -12.10 0.18
N HIS A 172 -14.74 -12.66 0.82
CA HIS A 172 -16.04 -12.82 0.19
C HIS A 172 -16.66 -11.48 -0.22
N THR A 173 -16.61 -10.48 0.66
CA THR A 173 -17.15 -9.14 0.37
C THR A 173 -16.39 -8.45 -0.77
N LEU A 174 -15.09 -8.69 -0.88
CA LEU A 174 -14.24 -8.10 -1.91
C LEU A 174 -14.15 -8.94 -3.19
N SER A 175 -14.88 -10.06 -3.29
CA SER A 175 -14.86 -10.96 -4.46
C SER A 175 -15.34 -10.28 -5.76
N ALA A 176 -16.13 -9.21 -5.65
CA ALA A 176 -16.55 -8.41 -6.80
C ALA A 176 -15.42 -7.58 -7.44
N TYR A 177 -14.27 -7.45 -6.75
CA TYR A 177 -13.12 -6.68 -7.25
C TYR A 177 -11.99 -7.63 -7.66
N PRO A 178 -11.82 -7.89 -8.97
CA PRO A 178 -10.95 -8.98 -9.46
C PRO A 178 -9.46 -8.78 -9.15
N ARG A 179 -9.02 -7.53 -8.93
CA ARG A 179 -7.62 -7.17 -8.65
C ARG A 179 -7.35 -6.96 -7.16
N VAL A 180 -8.24 -7.41 -6.29
CA VAL A 180 -8.12 -7.22 -4.84
C VAL A 180 -7.82 -8.55 -4.16
N SER A 181 -6.72 -8.56 -3.39
CA SER A 181 -6.31 -9.68 -2.56
C SER A 181 -6.27 -9.26 -1.08
N VAL A 182 -6.33 -10.22 -0.16
CA VAL A 182 -6.46 -9.95 1.28
C VAL A 182 -5.65 -10.97 2.07
N GLN A 183 -4.89 -10.48 3.05
CA GLN A 183 -4.21 -11.32 4.05
C GLN A 183 -4.39 -10.77 5.46
N THR A 184 -4.10 -11.60 6.46
CA THR A 184 -3.94 -11.18 7.86
C THR A 184 -2.49 -10.82 8.13
N PHE A 185 -2.26 -9.77 8.92
CA PHE A 185 -0.91 -9.26 9.19
C PHE A 185 -0.76 -8.79 10.65
N SER A 186 0.39 -9.08 11.28
CA SER A 186 0.78 -8.49 12.56
C SER A 186 2.22 -8.03 12.50
N ALA A 187 2.43 -6.71 12.54
CA ALA A 187 3.77 -6.13 12.69
C ALA A 187 4.43 -6.55 14.02
N LEU A 188 3.63 -6.69 15.09
CA LEU A 188 4.12 -7.05 16.43
C LEU A 188 4.74 -8.47 16.46
N HIS A 189 4.08 -9.42 15.79
CA HIS A 189 4.56 -10.81 15.73
C HIS A 189 5.25 -11.16 14.41
N ARG A 190 5.47 -10.17 13.53
CA ARG A 190 5.98 -10.35 12.16
C ARG A 190 5.22 -11.42 11.37
N PHE A 191 3.92 -11.58 11.67
CA PHE A 191 3.06 -12.58 11.05
C PHE A 191 2.54 -12.07 9.70
N GLY A 192 2.61 -12.92 8.67
CA GLY A 192 2.21 -12.60 7.30
C GLY A 192 3.27 -11.81 6.51
N LEU A 193 4.48 -11.63 7.07
CA LEU A 193 5.54 -10.82 6.45
C LEU A 193 6.03 -11.40 5.11
N GLU A 194 6.19 -12.72 5.04
CA GLU A 194 6.61 -13.41 3.82
C GLU A 194 5.61 -13.22 2.67
N GLU A 195 4.31 -13.31 2.93
CA GLU A 195 3.26 -13.06 1.94
C GLU A 195 3.29 -11.60 1.45
N VAL A 196 3.58 -10.64 2.34
CA VAL A 196 3.75 -9.22 1.95
C VAL A 196 4.98 -9.04 1.08
N HIS A 197 6.11 -9.64 1.45
CA HIS A 197 7.35 -9.58 0.66
C HIS A 197 7.15 -10.17 -0.73
N GLN A 198 6.55 -11.37 -0.83
CA GLN A 198 6.22 -11.98 -2.11
C GLN A 198 5.32 -11.06 -2.95
N LYS A 199 4.29 -10.46 -2.33
CA LYS A 199 3.40 -9.56 -3.05
C LYS A 199 4.09 -8.30 -3.56
N LEU A 200 5.03 -7.77 -2.78
CA LEU A 200 5.86 -6.63 -3.18
C LEU A 200 6.81 -7.03 -4.32
N ASP A 201 7.47 -8.18 -4.22
CA ASP A 201 8.33 -8.71 -5.27
C ASP A 201 7.54 -8.85 -6.59
N ASP A 202 6.34 -9.42 -6.56
CA ASP A 202 5.48 -9.55 -7.74
C ASP A 202 5.20 -8.19 -8.40
N TRP A 203 4.93 -7.15 -7.62
CA TRP A 203 4.65 -5.81 -8.14
C TRP A 203 5.92 -5.07 -8.59
N PHE A 204 7.06 -5.30 -7.97
CA PHE A 204 8.33 -4.68 -8.34
C PHE A 204 9.01 -5.34 -9.54
N ASN A 205 8.62 -6.55 -9.89
CA ASN A 205 9.08 -7.28 -11.08
C ASN A 205 8.19 -7.04 -12.31
N PHE A 206 7.16 -6.18 -12.23
CA PHE A 206 6.19 -5.99 -13.31
C PHE A 206 6.83 -5.53 -14.64
N ASP A 207 7.94 -4.78 -14.60
CA ASP A 207 8.67 -4.34 -15.80
C ASP A 207 9.84 -5.25 -16.23
N ASP A 208 10.26 -6.23 -15.43
CA ASP A 208 11.43 -7.08 -15.74
C ASP A 208 11.09 -8.28 -16.65
N GLY A 209 9.83 -8.44 -17.06
CA GLY A 209 9.41 -9.61 -17.84
C GLY A 209 8.33 -9.40 -18.89
N ILE A 210 7.32 -8.55 -18.69
CA ILE A 210 6.15 -8.46 -19.60
C ILE A 210 5.48 -7.08 -19.46
N GLY A 211 5.94 -6.04 -20.15
CA GLY A 211 5.28 -4.73 -20.05
C GLY A 211 5.71 -3.62 -21.01
N ALA A 212 6.94 -3.66 -21.53
CA ALA A 212 7.45 -2.59 -22.39
C ALA A 212 6.87 -2.59 -23.83
N SER A 213 6.11 -3.61 -24.25
CA SER A 213 5.70 -3.74 -25.66
C SER A 213 4.28 -3.27 -26.01
N ASN A 214 3.45 -2.81 -25.05
CA ASN A 214 2.04 -2.49 -25.35
C ASN A 214 1.50 -1.20 -24.72
N ARG A 215 2.34 -0.16 -24.58
CA ARG A 215 1.86 1.22 -24.38
C ARG A 215 2.29 2.10 -25.55
N ASN A 216 1.89 1.71 -26.76
CA ASN A 216 1.82 2.66 -27.87
C ASN A 216 0.60 3.54 -27.65
N PHE A 217 0.86 4.81 -27.30
CA PHE A 217 -0.11 5.88 -27.36
C PHE A 217 -0.65 5.98 -28.79
N SER A 218 -1.96 5.82 -28.94
CA SER A 218 -2.73 6.33 -30.09
C SER A 218 -3.23 7.74 -29.78
#